data_AF-A0A0E4H375-F1
#
_entry.id   AF-A0A0E4H375-F1
#
_cell.length_a   1.000
_cell.length_b   1.000
_cell.length_c   1.000
_cell.angle_alpha   90.00
_cell.angle_beta   90.00
_cell.angle_gamma   90.00
#
_symmetry.space_group_name_H-M   'P 1'
#
loop_
_entity.id
_entity.type
_entity.pdbx_description
1 polymer ?
#
loop_
_entity_poly.entity_id
_entity_poly.type
_entity_poly.pdbx_seq_one_letter_code
_entity_poly.pdbx_strand_id
1 'polypeptide(L)'
;MLEKVERLISEINRIHLVYSQDYFETGKVEKINLKHTVSKVPVQAILDYRLNLHESINDYLMKADVKDIPYVYRVKTSESILDKIERFSQRQDGYPVNSILNDIFGARIILSSDDISQVMEQLDGWKDTFDFCNLKNDPSERKVPIDRKTIEILYVYRQNYWQANIKNRICFGVSNSACNKLIKKIIGRPVRNHTLRHTYASFLILNGVDIVTISKLLGHESPDITLKVYSHQMEALAERNFEKIKSIFLAS
;
A
#
# COMPACT_ATOMS: atom_id res chain seq x y z
N MET A 1 -21.81 -17.71 -6.28
CA MET A 1 -20.92 -17.47 -5.12
C MET A 1 -20.42 -16.03 -5.08
N LEU A 2 -20.02 -15.45 -6.22
CA LEU A 2 -19.60 -14.05 -6.34
C LEU A 2 -20.58 -13.04 -5.69
N GLU A 3 -21.88 -13.13 -5.99
CA GLU A 3 -22.90 -12.25 -5.38
C GLU A 3 -22.91 -12.30 -3.84
N LYS A 4 -22.61 -13.47 -3.25
CA LYS A 4 -22.50 -13.60 -1.78
C LYS A 4 -21.24 -12.89 -1.27
N VAL A 5 -20.14 -12.96 -2.02
CA VAL A 5 -18.91 -12.24 -1.67
C VAL A 5 -19.14 -10.73 -1.73
N GLU A 6 -19.79 -10.24 -2.79
CA GLU A 6 -20.16 -8.82 -2.94
C GLU A 6 -21.11 -8.34 -1.84
N ARG A 7 -22.14 -9.13 -1.50
CA ARG A 7 -23.05 -8.85 -0.38
C ARG A 7 -22.30 -8.76 0.94
N LEU A 8 -21.40 -9.72 1.22
CA LEU A 8 -20.59 -9.68 2.44
C LEU A 8 -19.71 -8.43 2.49
N ILE A 9 -19.04 -8.08 1.38
CA ILE A 9 -18.23 -6.86 1.28
C ILE A 9 -19.06 -5.62 1.57
N SER A 10 -20.21 -5.50 0.91
CA SER A 10 -21.13 -4.37 1.03
C SER A 10 -21.59 -4.19 2.48
N GLU A 11 -22.00 -5.28 3.12
CA GLU A 11 -22.47 -5.25 4.51
C GLU A 11 -21.34 -4.90 5.48
N ILE A 12 -20.13 -5.40 5.29
CA ILE A 12 -18.98 -5.05 6.15
C ILE A 12 -18.63 -3.56 6.01
N ASN A 13 -18.62 -3.03 4.78
CA ASN A 13 -18.39 -1.61 4.54
C ASN A 13 -19.51 -0.74 5.16
N ARG A 14 -20.77 -1.17 5.02
CA ARG A 14 -21.92 -0.51 5.64
C ARG A 14 -21.79 -0.47 7.16
N ILE A 15 -21.39 -1.58 7.79
CA ILE A 15 -21.20 -1.64 9.25
C ILE A 15 -20.11 -0.67 9.71
N HIS A 16 -18.96 -0.65 9.03
CA HIS A 16 -17.89 0.31 9.35
C HIS A 16 -18.36 1.76 9.25
N LEU A 17 -19.11 2.08 8.19
CA LEU A 17 -19.64 3.43 7.97
C LEU A 17 -20.65 3.82 9.06
N VAL A 18 -21.68 3.01 9.28
CA VAL A 18 -22.76 3.31 10.24
C VAL A 18 -22.20 3.35 11.65
N TYR A 19 -21.34 2.39 12.04
CA TYR A 19 -20.72 2.41 13.36
C TYR A 19 -19.87 3.65 13.57
N SER A 20 -19.07 4.05 12.58
CA SER A 20 -18.26 5.27 12.65
C SER A 20 -19.15 6.52 12.83
N GLN A 21 -20.22 6.64 12.04
CA GLN A 21 -21.20 7.72 12.17
C GLN A 21 -21.82 7.74 13.56
N ASP A 22 -22.40 6.63 14.02
CA ASP A 22 -23.03 6.52 15.34
C ASP A 22 -22.04 6.85 16.47
N TYR A 23 -20.80 6.36 16.37
CA TYR A 23 -19.77 6.59 17.39
C TYR A 23 -19.38 8.08 17.51
N PHE A 24 -19.25 8.79 16.39
CA PHE A 24 -18.82 10.21 16.39
C PHE A 24 -19.98 11.21 16.48
N GLU A 25 -21.20 10.82 16.12
CA GLU A 25 -22.37 11.71 16.06
C GLU A 25 -23.20 11.70 17.35
N THR A 26 -23.06 10.68 18.21
CA THR A 26 -23.78 10.61 19.50
C THR A 26 -23.38 11.67 20.53
N GLY A 27 -22.33 12.46 20.27
CA GLY A 27 -21.87 13.56 21.15
C GLY A 27 -21.33 13.11 22.51
N LYS A 28 -21.27 11.80 22.77
CA LYS A 28 -20.74 11.19 24.00
C LYS A 28 -19.22 11.10 24.02
N VAL A 29 -18.58 11.19 22.85
CA VAL A 29 -17.14 11.09 22.66
C VAL A 29 -16.63 12.41 22.06
N GLU A 30 -15.48 12.87 22.52
CA GLU A 30 -14.82 14.06 21.96
C GLU A 30 -14.54 13.85 20.46
N LYS A 31 -14.87 14.84 19.64
CA LYS A 31 -14.68 14.76 18.18
C LYS A 31 -13.19 14.79 17.84
N ILE A 32 -12.60 13.61 17.75
CA ILE A 32 -11.20 13.43 17.35
C ILE A 32 -11.14 13.45 15.83
N ASN A 33 -10.32 14.33 15.26
CA ASN A 33 -10.08 14.35 13.83
C ASN A 33 -9.15 13.20 13.43
N LEU A 34 -9.75 12.14 12.89
CA LEU A 34 -9.08 10.90 12.51
C LEU A 34 -8.19 11.01 11.26
N LYS A 35 -8.22 12.16 10.57
CA LYS A 35 -7.26 12.49 9.49
C LYS A 35 -5.89 12.87 10.04
N HIS A 36 -5.77 13.09 11.35
CA HIS A 36 -4.47 13.31 11.98
C HIS A 36 -3.63 12.02 12.03
N THR A 37 -2.32 12.22 12.17
CA THR A 37 -1.36 11.15 12.34
C THR A 37 -1.48 10.52 13.72
N VAL A 38 -1.06 9.25 13.85
CA VAL A 38 -1.03 8.51 15.12
C VAL A 38 -0.36 9.29 16.27
N SER A 39 0.61 10.16 15.97
CA SER A 39 1.29 11.02 16.95
C SER A 39 0.42 12.11 17.59
N LYS A 40 -0.71 12.47 16.98
CA LYS A 40 -1.59 13.57 17.42
C LYS A 40 -2.92 13.07 18.01
N VAL A 41 -3.17 11.77 17.98
CA VAL A 41 -4.41 11.17 18.47
C VAL A 41 -4.11 10.35 19.72
N PRO A 42 -4.85 10.54 20.83
CA PRO A 42 -4.68 9.74 22.03
C PRO A 42 -4.89 8.25 21.74
N VAL A 43 -3.94 7.41 22.18
CA VAL A 43 -4.04 5.94 22.04
C VAL A 43 -5.31 5.41 22.70
N GLN A 44 -5.67 5.98 23.85
CA GLN A 44 -6.88 5.60 24.59
C GLN A 44 -8.14 5.70 23.72
N ALA A 45 -8.27 6.76 22.92
CA ALA A 45 -9.43 6.92 22.05
C ALA A 45 -9.54 5.83 20.96
N ILE A 46 -8.41 5.31 20.47
CA ILE A 46 -8.39 4.21 19.51
C ILE A 46 -8.82 2.91 20.21
N LEU A 47 -8.38 2.69 21.45
CA LEU A 47 -8.77 1.54 22.25
C LEU A 47 -10.25 1.58 22.64
N ASP A 48 -10.76 2.77 22.97
CA ASP A 48 -12.18 2.99 23.30
C ASP A 48 -13.05 2.74 22.06
N TYR A 49 -12.66 3.25 20.89
CA TYR A 49 -13.34 2.95 19.63
C TYR A 49 -13.39 1.44 19.36
N ARG A 50 -12.26 0.75 19.56
CA ARG A 50 -12.19 -0.71 19.42
C ARG A 50 -13.10 -1.44 20.40
N LEU A 51 -13.12 -1.02 21.67
CA LEU A 51 -13.90 -1.68 22.71
C LEU A 51 -15.39 -1.57 22.41
N ASN A 52 -15.87 -0.36 22.13
CA ASN A 52 -17.27 -0.12 21.78
C ASN A 52 -17.68 -0.89 20.51
N LEU A 53 -16.78 -1.00 19.52
CA LEU A 53 -17.04 -1.78 18.31
C LEU A 53 -17.16 -3.26 18.67
N HIS A 54 -16.27 -3.77 19.51
CA HIS A 54 -16.30 -5.15 19.94
C HIS A 54 -17.59 -5.53 20.68
N GLU A 55 -18.10 -4.63 21.53
CA GLU A 55 -19.32 -4.85 22.31
C GLU A 55 -20.57 -4.77 21.43
N SER A 56 -20.59 -3.89 20.43
CA SER A 56 -21.77 -3.63 19.60
C SER A 56 -21.83 -4.41 18.29
N ILE A 57 -20.72 -5.00 17.82
CA ILE A 57 -20.63 -5.59 16.47
C ILE A 57 -21.72 -6.63 16.19
N ASN A 58 -22.12 -7.41 17.20
CA ASN A 58 -23.15 -8.43 17.04
C ASN A 58 -24.52 -7.83 16.70
N ASP A 59 -24.85 -6.63 17.20
CA ASP A 59 -26.11 -5.95 16.90
C ASP A 59 -26.16 -5.51 15.43
N TYR A 60 -25.03 -5.05 14.91
CA TYR A 60 -24.86 -4.70 13.50
C TYR A 60 -24.96 -5.93 12.61
N LEU A 61 -24.26 -7.01 12.97
CA LEU A 61 -24.29 -8.28 12.23
C LEU A 61 -25.66 -8.95 12.26
N MET A 62 -26.43 -8.80 13.34
CA MET A 62 -27.79 -9.35 13.44
C MET A 62 -28.75 -8.69 12.44
N LYS A 63 -28.53 -7.42 12.12
CA LYS A 63 -29.30 -6.65 11.12
C LYS A 63 -28.73 -6.79 9.71
N ALA A 64 -27.54 -7.37 9.56
CA ALA A 64 -26.86 -7.47 8.28
C ALA A 64 -27.42 -8.61 7.41
N ASP A 65 -27.44 -8.39 6.10
CA ASP A 65 -27.91 -9.38 5.13
C ASP A 65 -26.81 -10.40 4.77
N VAL A 66 -26.37 -11.17 5.78
CA VAL A 66 -25.25 -12.11 5.68
C VAL A 66 -25.55 -13.51 6.25
N LYS A 67 -26.80 -13.79 6.60
CA LYS A 67 -27.20 -15.03 7.31
C LYS A 67 -26.95 -16.30 6.49
N ASP A 68 -27.01 -16.21 5.18
CA ASP A 68 -26.80 -17.33 4.24
C ASP A 68 -25.34 -17.46 3.76
N ILE A 69 -24.42 -16.72 4.38
CA ILE A 69 -23.02 -16.64 4.00
C ILE A 69 -22.17 -17.25 5.13
N PRO A 70 -21.39 -18.32 4.86
CA PRO A 70 -20.49 -18.89 5.84
C PRO A 70 -19.23 -18.01 5.99
N TYR A 71 -19.24 -17.08 6.94
CA TYR A 71 -18.10 -16.23 7.27
C TYR A 71 -17.77 -16.23 8.76
N VAL A 72 -16.53 -15.86 9.08
CA VAL A 72 -16.06 -15.63 10.45
C VAL A 72 -15.56 -14.20 10.52
N TYR A 73 -16.02 -13.43 11.51
CA TYR A 73 -15.46 -12.11 11.77
C TYR A 73 -14.41 -12.13 12.87
N ARG A 74 -13.58 -11.09 12.89
CA ARG A 74 -12.58 -10.89 13.94
C ARG A 74 -12.51 -9.41 14.26
N VAL A 75 -12.51 -9.12 15.56
CA VAL A 75 -12.09 -7.82 16.10
C VAL A 75 -10.66 -7.97 16.64
N LYS A 76 -9.76 -7.05 16.31
CA LYS A 76 -8.37 -7.07 16.78
C LYS A 76 -8.29 -6.92 18.29
N THR A 77 -7.26 -7.54 18.89
CA THR A 77 -6.99 -7.38 20.32
C THR A 77 -6.28 -6.05 20.57
N SER A 78 -6.36 -5.56 21.80
CA SER A 78 -5.70 -4.31 22.20
C SER A 78 -4.18 -4.38 21.99
N GLU A 79 -3.55 -5.51 22.30
CA GLU A 79 -2.12 -5.73 22.09
C GLU A 79 -1.74 -5.60 20.62
N SER A 80 -2.55 -6.18 19.72
CA SER A 80 -2.32 -6.07 18.28
C SER A 80 -2.46 -4.65 17.76
N ILE A 81 -3.31 -3.82 18.37
CA ILE A 81 -3.48 -2.41 18.01
C ILE A 81 -2.30 -1.59 18.53
N LEU A 82 -1.88 -1.83 19.78
CA LEU A 82 -0.74 -1.16 20.40
C LEU A 82 0.57 -1.42 19.64
N ASP A 83 0.86 -2.67 19.29
CA ASP A 83 2.01 -3.03 18.44
C ASP A 83 1.96 -2.28 17.09
N LYS A 84 0.77 -2.17 16.50
CA LYS A 84 0.58 -1.46 15.24
C LYS A 84 0.89 0.04 15.42
N ILE A 85 0.31 0.67 16.42
CA ILE A 85 0.54 2.08 16.77
C ILE A 85 2.04 2.36 16.97
N GLU A 86 2.74 1.52 17.73
CA GLU A 86 4.18 1.65 17.96
C GLU A 86 5.00 1.58 16.67
N ARG A 87 4.70 0.59 15.81
CA ARG A 87 5.40 0.45 14.52
C ARG A 87 5.15 1.60 13.55
N PHE A 88 4.00 2.26 13.63
CA PHE A 88 3.64 3.36 12.73
C PHE A 88 4.03 4.75 13.28
N SER A 89 4.12 4.91 14.60
CA SER A 89 4.60 6.15 15.22
C SER A 89 6.10 6.39 14.94
N GLN A 90 6.87 5.33 14.70
CA GLN A 90 8.30 5.39 14.37
C GLN A 90 8.60 5.70 12.89
N ARG A 91 7.59 5.79 12.02
CA ARG A 91 7.80 6.07 10.59
C ARG A 91 7.96 7.56 10.33
N GLN A 92 8.88 7.94 9.44
CA GLN A 92 9.04 9.33 8.99
C GLN A 92 7.80 9.82 8.20
N ASP A 93 7.17 8.93 7.45
CA ASP A 93 5.92 9.20 6.75
C ASP A 93 4.76 8.94 7.71
N GLY A 94 4.09 10.00 8.16
CA GLY A 94 2.98 9.91 9.11
C GLY A 94 1.91 8.93 8.64
N TYR A 95 1.40 8.10 9.54
CA TYR A 95 0.33 7.15 9.26
C TYR A 95 -1.02 7.73 9.74
N PRO A 96 -2.06 7.83 8.90
CA PRO A 96 -3.37 8.29 9.31
C PRO A 96 -4.02 7.30 10.29
N VAL A 97 -4.72 7.82 11.30
CA VAL A 97 -5.40 6.98 12.30
C VAL A 97 -6.56 6.18 11.69
N ASN A 98 -7.26 6.72 10.69
CA ASN A 98 -8.29 6.00 9.93
C ASN A 98 -7.83 4.62 9.43
N SER A 99 -6.56 4.51 9.00
CA SER A 99 -6.01 3.26 8.52
C SER A 99 -5.81 2.20 9.61
N ILE A 100 -5.75 2.62 10.88
CA ILE A 100 -5.78 1.71 12.03
C ILE A 100 -7.23 1.29 12.30
N LEU A 101 -8.16 2.24 12.29
CA LEU A 101 -9.58 1.97 12.57
C LEU A 101 -10.20 0.98 11.59
N ASN A 102 -9.92 1.14 10.29
CA ASN A 102 -10.39 0.23 9.24
C ASN A 102 -9.87 -1.21 9.41
N ASP A 103 -8.77 -1.41 10.13
CA ASP A 103 -8.16 -2.72 10.37
C ASP A 103 -8.58 -3.33 11.72
N ILE A 104 -9.41 -2.65 12.52
CA ILE A 104 -9.88 -3.19 13.80
C ILE A 104 -10.82 -4.37 13.58
N PHE A 105 -11.70 -4.28 12.58
CA PHE A 105 -12.70 -5.30 12.29
C PHE A 105 -12.54 -5.84 10.87
N GLY A 106 -12.60 -7.16 10.73
CA GLY A 106 -12.57 -7.82 9.43
C GLY A 106 -13.35 -9.12 9.41
N ALA A 107 -13.82 -9.50 8.23
CA ALA A 107 -14.51 -10.75 7.96
C ALA A 107 -13.65 -11.68 7.08
N ARG A 108 -13.85 -12.98 7.23
CA ARG A 108 -13.21 -14.04 6.46
C ARG A 108 -14.27 -14.98 5.93
N ILE A 109 -14.26 -15.21 4.63
CA ILE A 109 -15.13 -16.17 3.96
C ILE A 109 -14.29 -17.35 3.47
N ILE A 110 -14.87 -18.54 3.49
CA ILE A 110 -14.25 -19.75 2.93
C ILE A 110 -14.80 -19.93 1.52
N LEU A 111 -13.90 -20.04 0.53
CA LEU A 111 -14.22 -20.17 -0.89
C LEU A 111 -13.54 -21.42 -1.46
N SER A 112 -14.15 -22.01 -2.49
CA SER A 112 -13.48 -23.04 -3.29
C SER A 112 -12.38 -22.42 -4.17
N SER A 113 -11.47 -23.24 -4.70
CA SER A 113 -10.42 -22.76 -5.61
C SER A 113 -10.98 -22.07 -6.86
N ASP A 114 -12.10 -22.56 -7.38
CA ASP A 114 -12.75 -21.98 -8.57
C ASP A 114 -13.40 -20.63 -8.25
N ASP A 115 -14.05 -20.52 -7.08
CA ASP A 115 -14.62 -19.25 -6.61
C ASP A 115 -13.53 -18.20 -6.35
N ILE A 116 -12.35 -18.62 -5.86
CA ILE A 116 -11.21 -17.72 -5.66
C ILE A 116 -10.76 -17.12 -6.99
N SER A 117 -10.60 -17.94 -8.03
CA SER A 117 -10.21 -17.45 -9.36
C SER A 117 -11.21 -16.42 -9.90
N GLN A 118 -12.51 -16.69 -9.76
CA GLN A 118 -13.57 -15.77 -10.17
C GLN A 118 -13.54 -14.45 -9.38
N VAL A 119 -13.33 -14.51 -8.06
CA VAL A 119 -13.18 -13.32 -7.22
C VAL A 119 -11.96 -12.51 -7.68
N MET A 120 -10.83 -13.17 -7.95
CA MET A 120 -9.59 -12.52 -8.38
C MET A 120 -9.75 -11.80 -9.72
N GLU A 121 -10.55 -12.32 -10.64
CA GLU A 121 -10.86 -11.66 -11.92
C GLU A 121 -11.72 -10.40 -11.73
N GLN A 122 -12.64 -10.40 -10.76
CA GLN A 122 -13.53 -9.26 -10.49
C GLN A 122 -12.92 -8.20 -9.55
N LEU A 123 -11.83 -8.53 -8.84
CA LEU A 123 -11.20 -7.64 -7.86
C LEU A 123 -10.85 -6.26 -8.41
N ASP A 124 -10.40 -6.18 -9.66
CA ASP A 124 -10.02 -4.89 -10.25
C ASP A 124 -11.24 -3.99 -10.49
N GLY A 125 -12.39 -4.54 -10.90
CA GLY A 125 -13.65 -3.77 -11.02
C GLY A 125 -14.29 -3.44 -9.67
N TRP A 126 -14.11 -4.31 -8.68
CA TRP A 126 -14.59 -4.08 -7.32
C TRP A 126 -13.83 -2.98 -6.57
N LYS A 127 -12.60 -2.62 -6.99
CA LYS A 127 -11.86 -1.49 -6.41
C LYS A 127 -12.64 -0.19 -6.51
N ASP A 128 -13.14 0.11 -7.71
CA ASP A 128 -13.89 1.35 -7.97
C ASP A 128 -15.29 1.29 -7.34
N THR A 129 -15.85 0.08 -7.22
CA THR A 129 -17.23 -0.12 -6.71
C THR A 129 -17.30 -0.07 -5.19
N PHE A 130 -16.31 -0.61 -4.47
CA PHE A 130 -16.33 -0.78 -3.02
C PHE A 130 -15.27 0.06 -2.28
N ASP A 131 -14.62 0.99 -2.97
CA ASP A 131 -13.55 1.84 -2.45
C ASP A 131 -12.45 1.04 -1.73
N PHE A 132 -12.11 -0.13 -2.30
CA PHE A 132 -11.10 -0.97 -1.71
C PHE A 132 -9.73 -0.31 -1.84
N CYS A 133 -9.08 -0.05 -0.70
CA CYS A 133 -7.63 0.06 -0.67
C CYS A 133 -7.04 -1.18 -1.32
N ASN A 134 -5.96 -1.00 -2.10
CA ASN A 134 -5.23 -2.11 -2.68
C ASN A 134 -5.07 -3.21 -1.62
N LEU A 135 -5.68 -4.37 -1.87
CA LEU A 135 -5.18 -5.61 -1.29
C LEU A 135 -3.67 -5.59 -1.54
N LYS A 136 -2.87 -6.26 -0.70
CA LYS A 136 -1.53 -6.64 -1.15
C LYS A 136 -1.66 -7.70 -2.27
N ASN A 137 -2.40 -7.39 -3.32
CA ASN A 137 -2.25 -7.96 -4.64
C ASN A 137 -0.84 -7.59 -4.99
N ASP A 138 0.05 -8.56 -4.89
CA ASP A 138 1.46 -8.34 -5.12
C ASP A 138 1.63 -7.91 -6.58
N PRO A 139 1.86 -6.62 -6.89
CA PRO A 139 2.23 -6.18 -8.24
C PRO A 139 3.73 -6.46 -8.44
N SER A 140 4.36 -7.31 -7.60
CA SER A 140 5.79 -7.59 -7.57
C SER A 140 6.30 -8.17 -8.87
N GLU A 141 5.47 -8.88 -9.63
CA GLU A 141 5.87 -9.38 -10.93
C GLU A 141 5.95 -8.24 -11.93
N ARG A 142 7.17 -7.74 -12.11
CA ARG A 142 7.49 -6.67 -13.04
C ARG A 142 8.78 -6.96 -13.78
N LYS A 143 8.77 -6.63 -15.08
CA LYS A 143 9.96 -6.70 -15.92
C LYS A 143 10.77 -5.43 -15.72
N VAL A 144 11.95 -5.56 -15.12
CA VAL A 144 12.88 -4.44 -14.93
C VAL A 144 13.99 -4.55 -15.98
N PRO A 145 14.16 -3.55 -16.86
CA PRO A 145 15.27 -3.56 -17.79
C PRO A 145 16.58 -3.37 -17.01
N ILE A 146 17.51 -4.28 -17.24
CA ILE A 146 18.86 -4.25 -16.65
C ILE A 146 19.87 -4.31 -17.78
N ASP A 147 20.97 -3.58 -17.63
CA ASP A 147 22.03 -3.57 -18.62
C ASP A 147 22.80 -4.90 -18.62
N ARG A 148 23.49 -5.16 -19.74
CA ARG A 148 24.23 -6.40 -19.96
C ARG A 148 25.33 -6.63 -18.91
N LYS A 149 26.03 -5.58 -18.47
CA LYS A 149 27.10 -5.69 -17.48
C LYS A 149 26.52 -6.11 -16.12
N THR A 150 25.37 -5.58 -15.73
CA THR A 150 24.64 -6.02 -14.53
C THR A 150 24.22 -7.50 -14.63
N ILE A 151 23.72 -7.94 -15.79
CA ILE A 151 23.38 -9.36 -16.03
C ILE A 151 24.61 -10.26 -15.83
N GLU A 152 25.74 -9.88 -16.43
CA GLU A 152 26.99 -10.63 -16.33
C GLU A 152 27.46 -10.75 -14.88
N ILE A 153 27.41 -9.66 -14.11
CA ILE A 153 27.74 -9.66 -12.67
C ILE A 153 26.82 -10.60 -11.88
N LEU A 154 25.50 -10.53 -12.12
CA LEU A 154 24.53 -11.38 -11.44
C LEU A 154 24.71 -12.86 -11.81
N TYR A 155 25.06 -13.15 -13.06
CA TYR A 155 25.35 -14.50 -13.52
C TYR A 155 26.58 -15.07 -12.82
N VAL A 156 27.69 -14.32 -12.80
CA VAL A 156 28.92 -14.69 -12.08
C VAL A 156 28.63 -14.88 -10.59
N TYR A 157 27.84 -14.00 -9.99
CA TYR A 157 27.46 -14.13 -8.58
C TYR A 157 26.65 -15.41 -8.32
N ARG A 158 25.70 -15.72 -9.21
CA ARG A 158 24.86 -16.92 -9.09
C ARG A 158 25.67 -18.21 -9.21
N GLN A 159 26.71 -18.24 -10.04
CA GLN A 159 27.55 -19.42 -10.19
C GLN A 159 28.49 -19.63 -8.99
N ASN A 160 29.04 -18.55 -8.43
CA ASN A 160 30.14 -18.66 -7.47
C ASN A 160 29.73 -18.52 -5.99
N TYR A 161 28.63 -17.81 -5.70
CA TYR A 161 28.28 -17.40 -4.33
C TYR A 161 26.83 -17.67 -3.93
N TRP A 162 25.95 -18.03 -4.87
CA TRP A 162 24.54 -18.23 -4.56
C TRP A 162 24.28 -19.50 -3.77
N GLN A 163 23.35 -19.41 -2.84
CA GLN A 163 22.89 -20.52 -2.01
C GLN A 163 21.40 -20.73 -2.23
N ALA A 164 21.01 -22.00 -2.29
CA ALA A 164 19.61 -22.39 -2.39
C ALA A 164 18.81 -21.75 -1.25
N ASN A 165 17.70 -21.10 -1.61
CA ASN A 165 16.81 -20.48 -0.65
C ASN A 165 15.37 -20.72 -1.07
N ILE A 166 14.47 -20.72 -0.08
CA ILE A 166 13.04 -21.03 -0.23
C ILE A 166 12.36 -20.14 -1.27
N LYS A 167 12.89 -18.94 -1.51
CA LYS A 167 12.33 -17.96 -2.45
C LYS A 167 13.01 -17.97 -3.82
N ASN A 168 14.00 -18.83 -4.04
CA ASN A 168 14.84 -18.90 -5.24
C ASN A 168 15.37 -17.52 -5.72
N ARG A 169 15.69 -16.61 -4.80
CA ARG A 169 16.16 -15.26 -5.12
C ARG A 169 17.67 -15.24 -5.27
N ILE A 170 18.19 -14.45 -6.22
CA ILE A 170 19.63 -14.23 -6.37
C ILE A 170 20.17 -13.45 -5.16
N CYS A 171 19.48 -12.37 -4.78
CA CYS A 171 19.78 -11.60 -3.57
C CYS A 171 18.82 -12.02 -2.45
N PHE A 172 19.35 -12.72 -1.44
CA PHE A 172 18.58 -13.23 -0.31
C PHE A 172 19.33 -13.02 1.02
N GLY A 173 18.60 -12.89 2.13
CA GLY A 173 19.18 -12.92 3.49
C GLY A 173 19.80 -11.63 4.01
N VAL A 174 19.92 -10.56 3.21
CA VAL A 174 20.48 -9.29 3.67
C VAL A 174 19.38 -8.33 4.12
N SER A 175 19.48 -7.82 5.36
CA SER A 175 18.55 -6.80 5.86
C SER A 175 18.82 -5.43 5.22
N ASN A 176 17.79 -4.59 5.14
CA ASN A 176 17.94 -3.21 4.63
C ASN A 176 18.99 -2.41 5.42
N SER A 177 19.12 -2.65 6.72
CA SER A 177 20.12 -1.99 7.56
C SER A 177 21.54 -2.42 7.23
N ALA A 178 21.78 -3.73 7.03
CA ALA A 178 23.08 -4.24 6.62
C ALA A 178 23.47 -3.72 5.22
N CYS A 179 22.53 -3.73 4.28
CA CYS A 179 22.72 -3.20 2.93
C CYS A 179 23.07 -1.69 2.96
N ASN A 180 22.32 -0.87 3.68
CA ASN A 180 22.59 0.57 3.81
C ASN A 180 23.95 0.86 4.48
N LYS A 181 24.38 0.05 5.47
CA LYS A 181 25.71 0.17 6.09
C LYS A 181 26.83 -0.09 5.07
N LEU A 182 26.68 -1.15 4.26
CA LEU A 182 27.64 -1.48 3.21
C LEU A 182 27.71 -0.40 2.13
N ILE A 183 26.56 0.09 1.67
CA ILE A 183 26.47 1.18 0.68
C ILE A 183 27.15 2.44 1.20
N LYS A 184 26.89 2.82 2.46
CA LYS A 184 27.56 3.97 3.09
C LYS A 184 29.08 3.80 3.11
N LYS A 185 29.58 2.59 3.38
CA LYS A 185 31.02 2.29 3.38
C LYS A 185 31.64 2.40 1.99
N ILE A 186 30.94 1.93 0.95
CA ILE A 186 31.43 1.97 -0.44
C ILE A 186 31.44 3.40 -1.00
N ILE A 187 30.36 4.16 -0.78
CA ILE A 187 30.17 5.48 -1.38
C ILE A 187 30.80 6.60 -0.53
N GLY A 188 31.08 6.34 0.75
CA GLY A 188 31.68 7.34 1.66
C GLY A 188 30.70 8.41 2.17
N ARG A 189 29.40 8.29 1.86
CA ARG A 189 28.34 9.22 2.31
C ARG A 189 27.04 8.47 2.61
N PRO A 190 26.10 9.02 3.40
CA PRO A 190 24.89 8.32 3.80
C PRO A 190 23.90 8.21 2.62
N VAL A 191 24.07 7.17 1.80
CA VAL A 191 23.14 6.79 0.74
C VAL A 191 22.33 5.58 1.19
N ARG A 192 21.00 5.64 0.97
CA ARG A 192 20.07 4.55 1.28
C ARG A 192 19.54 3.93 -0.02
N ASN A 193 19.04 2.70 0.05
CA ASN A 193 18.38 2.03 -1.08
C ASN A 193 17.25 2.87 -1.71
N HIS A 194 16.44 3.55 -0.88
CA HIS A 194 15.40 4.46 -1.36
C HIS A 194 15.98 5.64 -2.15
N THR A 195 17.11 6.21 -1.72
CA THR A 195 17.78 7.30 -2.44
C THR A 195 18.24 6.85 -3.82
N LEU A 196 18.83 5.66 -3.95
CA LEU A 196 19.23 5.10 -5.25
C LEU A 196 18.03 4.87 -6.16
N ARG A 197 16.92 4.37 -5.61
CA ARG A 197 15.65 4.22 -6.33
C ARG A 197 15.11 5.58 -6.80
N HIS A 198 15.21 6.62 -5.97
CA HIS A 198 14.81 7.96 -6.38
C HIS A 198 15.68 8.52 -7.50
N THR A 199 17.00 8.34 -7.42
CA THR A 199 17.94 8.72 -8.48
C THR A 199 17.61 8.03 -9.80
N TYR A 200 17.32 6.72 -9.77
CA TYR A 200 16.94 5.97 -10.96
C TYR A 200 15.67 6.52 -11.62
N ALA A 201 14.63 6.77 -10.83
CA ALA A 201 13.38 7.35 -11.34
C ALA A 201 13.58 8.77 -11.88
N SER A 202 14.29 9.64 -11.16
CA SER A 202 14.61 10.99 -11.63
C SER A 202 15.39 10.97 -12.94
N PHE A 203 16.34 10.03 -13.09
CA PHE A 203 17.08 9.84 -14.33
C PHE A 203 16.15 9.47 -15.49
N LEU A 204 15.19 8.55 -15.28
CA LEU A 204 14.22 8.18 -16.32
C LEU A 204 13.30 9.35 -16.71
N ILE A 205 12.84 10.15 -15.73
CA ILE A 205 12.02 11.34 -15.98
C ILE A 205 12.78 12.36 -16.84
N LEU A 206 14.04 12.65 -16.50
CA LEU A 206 14.87 13.60 -17.24
C LEU A 206 15.19 13.13 -18.68
N ASN A 207 15.14 11.82 -18.93
CA ASN A 207 15.25 11.23 -20.26
C ASN A 207 13.90 11.14 -21.00
N GLY A 208 12.82 11.67 -20.42
CA GLY A 208 11.52 11.77 -21.07
C GLY A 208 10.69 10.49 -21.04
N VAL A 209 11.00 9.54 -20.16
CA VAL A 209 10.14 8.35 -19.95
C VAL A 209 8.86 8.79 -19.22
N ASP A 210 7.71 8.28 -19.68
CA ASP A 210 6.43 8.68 -19.12
C ASP A 210 6.25 8.20 -17.67
N ILE A 211 5.53 9.02 -16.89
CA ILE A 211 5.39 8.81 -15.45
C ILE A 211 4.59 7.55 -15.09
N VAL A 212 3.69 7.13 -15.97
CA VAL A 212 2.87 5.92 -15.79
C VAL A 212 3.76 4.67 -15.93
N THR A 213 4.64 4.64 -16.93
CA THR A 213 5.63 3.59 -17.13
C THR A 213 6.62 3.53 -15.97
N ILE A 214 7.11 4.68 -15.50
CA ILE A 214 7.99 4.73 -14.33
C ILE A 214 7.26 4.22 -13.07
N SER A 215 6.01 4.63 -12.85
CA SER A 215 5.21 4.17 -11.72
C SER A 215 5.00 2.65 -11.71
N LYS A 216 4.68 2.06 -12.87
CA LYS A 216 4.56 0.60 -13.06
C LYS A 216 5.89 -0.11 -12.81
N LEU A 217 6.99 0.43 -13.33
CA LEU A 217 8.35 -0.12 -13.15
C LEU A 217 8.81 -0.13 -11.69
N LEU A 218 8.44 0.92 -10.94
CA LEU A 218 8.76 1.04 -9.51
C LEU A 218 7.79 0.22 -8.65
N GLY A 219 6.60 -0.10 -9.15
CA GLY A 219 5.54 -0.78 -8.39
C GLY A 219 4.94 0.15 -7.33
N HIS A 220 4.66 1.40 -7.69
CA HIS A 220 3.87 2.29 -6.85
C HIS A 220 2.38 1.97 -7.01
N GLU A 221 1.64 2.04 -5.91
CA GLU A 221 0.19 1.78 -5.85
C GLU A 221 -0.63 2.78 -6.68
N SER A 222 -0.08 3.99 -6.91
CA SER A 222 -0.63 4.97 -7.85
C SER A 222 0.50 5.81 -8.50
N PRO A 223 0.34 6.21 -9.78
CA PRO A 223 1.15 7.25 -10.43
C PRO A 223 1.21 8.58 -9.68
N ASP A 224 0.18 8.93 -8.88
CA ASP A 224 0.12 10.16 -8.10
C ASP A 224 1.24 10.26 -7.05
N ILE A 225 1.66 9.11 -6.52
CA ILE A 225 2.81 9.01 -5.60
C ILE A 225 4.09 9.42 -6.33
N THR A 226 4.23 9.00 -7.59
CA THR A 226 5.36 9.35 -8.45
C THR A 226 5.31 10.84 -8.84
N LEU A 227 4.13 11.35 -9.20
CA LEU A 227 3.90 12.77 -9.53
C LEU A 227 4.28 13.71 -8.37
N LYS A 228 3.86 13.40 -7.15
CA LYS A 228 4.13 14.23 -5.97
C LYS A 228 5.61 14.24 -5.58
N VAL A 229 6.32 13.13 -5.80
CA VAL A 229 7.74 12.98 -5.43
C VAL A 229 8.67 13.67 -6.45
N TYR A 230 8.25 13.80 -7.71
CA TYR A 230 9.10 14.31 -8.80
C TYR A 230 8.58 15.59 -9.48
N SER A 231 7.68 16.32 -8.83
CA SER A 231 7.08 17.55 -9.36
C SER A 231 8.12 18.54 -9.90
N HIS A 232 9.22 18.75 -9.17
CA HIS A 232 10.30 19.65 -9.60
C HIS A 232 11.03 19.18 -10.87
N GLN A 233 11.28 17.88 -11.03
CA GLN A 233 11.90 17.36 -12.26
C GLN A 233 10.94 17.45 -13.46
N MET A 234 9.62 17.45 -13.20
CA MET A 234 8.62 17.61 -14.24
C MET A 234 8.56 19.04 -14.78
N GLU A 235 8.82 20.06 -13.96
CA GLU A 235 8.91 21.46 -14.42
C GLU A 235 10.03 21.63 -15.44
N ALA A 236 11.23 21.10 -15.16
CA ALA A 236 12.35 21.13 -16.09
C ALA A 236 12.06 20.35 -17.40
N LEU A 237 11.31 19.24 -17.31
CA LEU A 237 10.89 18.49 -18.48
C LEU A 237 9.81 19.24 -19.28
N ALA A 238 8.90 19.95 -18.60
CA ALA A 238 7.84 20.75 -19.22
C ALA A 238 8.42 21.88 -20.06
N GLU A 239 9.44 22.59 -19.55
CA GLU A 239 10.15 23.63 -20.29
C GLU A 239 10.84 23.06 -21.54
N ARG A 240 11.51 21.92 -21.41
CA ARG A 240 12.15 21.22 -22.55
C ARG A 240 11.14 20.73 -23.58
N ASN A 241 9.98 20.26 -23.13
CA ASN A 241 8.88 19.84 -23.98
C ASN A 241 8.22 21.03 -24.68
N PHE A 242 8.09 22.17 -24.00
CA PHE A 242 7.58 23.41 -24.59
C PHE A 242 8.43 23.87 -25.77
N GLU A 243 9.77 23.87 -25.63
CA GLU A 243 10.67 24.21 -26.74
C GLU A 243 10.58 23.20 -27.90
N LYS A 244 10.40 21.91 -27.60
CA LYS A 244 10.12 20.87 -28.62
C LYS A 244 8.78 21.10 -29.34
N ILE A 245 7.73 21.48 -28.62
CA ILE A 245 6.41 21.77 -29.20
C ILE A 245 6.53 23.00 -30.10
N LYS A 246 7.20 24.04 -29.60
CA LYS A 246 7.46 25.27 -30.34
C LYS A 246 8.22 24.99 -31.64
N SER A 247 9.23 24.12 -31.63
CA SER A 247 9.96 23.78 -32.86
C SER A 247 9.11 23.00 -33.88
N ILE A 248 8.17 22.17 -33.43
CA ILE A 248 7.21 21.47 -34.33
C ILE A 248 6.34 22.49 -35.07
N PHE A 249 5.82 23.50 -34.38
CA PHE A 249 4.95 24.52 -34.97
C PHE A 249 5.70 25.64 -35.71
N LEU A 250 7.00 25.81 -35.48
CA LEU A 250 7.85 26.76 -36.21
C LEU A 250 8.52 26.15 -37.46
N ALA A 251 8.51 24.82 -37.59
CA ALA A 251 8.99 24.12 -38.78
C ALA A 251 7.89 23.91 -39.85
N SER A 252 6.75 24.59 -39.69
CA SER A 252 5.61 24.61 -40.62
C SER A 252 5.62 25.86 -41.50
#